data_AF-A0A535WPQ6-F1
#
_entry.id   AF-A0A535WPQ6-F1
#
_cell.length_a   1.000
_cell.length_b   1.000
_cell.length_c   1.000
_cell.angle_alpha   90.00
_cell.angle_beta   90.00
_cell.angle_gamma   90.00
#
_symmetry.space_group_name_H-M   'P 1'
#
loop_
_entity.id
_entity.type
_entity.pdbx_description
1 polymer ?
#
loop_
_entity_poly.entity_id
_entity_poly.type
_entity_poly.pdbx_seq_one_letter_code
_entity_poly.pdbx_strand_id
1 'polypeptide(L)' 'MEAASVGAALVAARDAFPDLRRLLNDEEGRRRPHVNVFYNGVSEDEIEDPDSATTDRDEILIIQAISGG' A
#
# COMPACT_ATOMS: atom_id res chain seq x y z
N MET A 1 7.80 -3.64 11.27
CA MET A 1 7.85 -4.51 10.08
C MET A 1 9.12 -4.14 9.35
N GLU A 2 9.98 -5.09 9.02
CA GLU A 2 11.20 -4.77 8.27
C GLU A 2 11.00 -5.16 6.80
N ALA A 3 11.29 -4.23 5.91
CA ALA A 3 11.23 -4.41 4.46
C ALA A 3 12.44 -3.71 3.84
N ALA A 4 12.92 -4.25 2.72
CA ALA A 4 14.09 -3.72 2.01
C ALA A 4 13.71 -2.71 0.92
N SER A 5 12.45 -2.69 0.52
CA SER A 5 11.91 -1.81 -0.53
C SER A 5 10.44 -1.50 -0.29
N VAL A 6 9.93 -0.47 -0.98
CA VAL A 6 8.53 -0.04 -0.86
C VAL A 6 7.58 -1.17 -1.24
N GLY A 7 7.89 -1.87 -2.34
CA GLY A 7 7.16 -3.06 -2.76
C GLY A 7 7.15 -4.15 -1.69
N ALA A 8 8.30 -4.42 -1.07
CA ALA A 8 8.39 -5.42 0.00
C ALA A 8 7.60 -5.01 1.25
N ALA A 9 7.57 -3.71 1.59
CA ALA A 9 6.81 -3.20 2.72
C ALA A 9 5.30 -3.36 2.51
N LEU A 10 4.81 -3.09 1.29
CA LEU A 10 3.40 -3.29 0.93
C LEU A 10 2.98 -4.76 0.95
N VAL A 11 3.83 -5.66 0.47
CA VAL A 11 3.58 -7.12 0.55
C VAL A 11 3.55 -7.55 2.01
N ALA A 12 4.54 -7.17 2.81
CA ALA A 12 4.59 -7.53 4.22
C ALA A 12 3.38 -7.00 5.01
N ALA A 13 2.89 -5.79 4.69
CA ALA A 13 1.68 -5.23 5.30
C ALA A 13 0.43 -6.05 4.94
N ARG A 14 0.29 -6.50 3.70
CA ARG A 14 -0.80 -7.39 3.28
C ARG A 14 -0.76 -8.74 3.96
N ASP A 15 0.43 -9.31 4.14
CA ASP A 15 0.59 -10.62 4.75
C ASP A 15 0.36 -10.60 6.27
N ALA A 16 0.79 -9.52 6.93
CA ALA A 16 0.55 -9.33 8.37
C ALA A 16 -0.93 -9.10 8.71
N PHE A 17 -1.72 -8.56 7.77
CA PHE A 17 -3.12 -8.22 7.98
C PHE A 17 -4.02 -8.83 6.88
N PRO A 18 -4.44 -10.09 7.01
CA PRO A 18 -5.25 -10.78 5.99
C PRO A 18 -6.57 -10.08 5.67
N ASP A 19 -7.19 -9.45 6.67
CA ASP A 19 -8.41 -8.66 6.48
C ASP A 19 -8.15 -7.38 5.67
N LEU A 20 -6.96 -6.77 5.85
CA LEU A 20 -6.52 -5.64 5.03
C LEU A 20 -6.42 -6.07 3.56
N ARG A 21 -5.88 -7.26 3.25
CA ARG A 21 -5.83 -7.76 1.87
C ARG A 21 -7.21 -7.80 1.20
N ARG A 22 -8.27 -8.19 1.92
CA ARG A 22 -9.65 -8.20 1.39
C ARG A 22 -10.22 -6.79 1.17
N LEU A 23 -9.81 -5.83 2.00
CA LEU A 23 -10.20 -4.43 1.88
C LEU A 23 -9.44 -3.72 0.77
N LEU A 24 -8.18 -4.10 0.52
CA LEU A 24 -7.33 -3.51 -0.50
C LEU A 24 -7.60 -4.07 -1.89
N ASN A 25 -7.93 -5.36 -2.00
CA ASN A 25 -7.99 -6.07 -3.25
C ASN A 25 -9.37 -6.66 -3.55
N ASP A 26 -9.67 -6.80 -4.84
CA ASP A 26 -10.79 -7.60 -5.32
C ASP A 26 -10.45 -9.10 -5.31
N GLU A 27 -11.40 -9.93 -5.77
CA GLU A 27 -11.26 -11.39 -5.84
C GLU A 27 -10.20 -11.84 -6.84
N GLU A 28 -9.88 -11.01 -7.84
CA GLU A 28 -8.82 -11.25 -8.82
C GLU A 28 -7.45 -10.77 -8.32
N GLY A 29 -7.39 -10.21 -7.11
CA GLY A 29 -6.17 -9.71 -6.50
C GLY A 29 -5.75 -8.33 -7.01
N ARG A 30 -6.60 -7.59 -7.72
CA ARG A 30 -6.31 -6.21 -8.15
C ARG A 30 -6.69 -5.22 -7.06
N ARG A 31 -5.97 -4.09 -6.96
CA ARG A 31 -6.30 -3.02 -6.00
C ARG A 31 -7.71 -2.49 -6.29
N ARG A 32 -8.53 -2.32 -5.25
CA ARG A 32 -9.86 -1.73 -5.38
C ARG A 32 -9.74 -0.25 -5.78
N PRO A 33 -10.59 0.26 -6.68
CA PRO A 33 -10.46 1.62 -7.21
C PRO A 33 -10.69 2.74 -6.18
N HIS A 34 -11.36 2.45 -5.06
CA HIS A 34 -11.59 3.38 -3.96
C HIS A 34 -10.53 3.26 -2.85
N VAL A 35 -9.43 2.57 -3.09
CA VAL A 35 -8.32 2.43 -2.14
C VAL A 35 -7.12 3.15 -2.70
N ASN A 36 -6.64 4.14 -1.96
CA ASN A 36 -5.43 4.86 -2.25
C ASN A 36 -4.34 4.44 -1.28
N VAL A 37 -3.15 4.22 -1.82
CA VAL A 37 -1.96 3.85 -1.05
C VAL A 37 -0.91 4.94 -1.28
N PHE A 38 -0.34 5.44 -0.20
CA PHE A 38 0.71 6.43 -0.23
C PHE A 38 1.94 5.92 0.51
N TYR A 39 3.10 6.22 -0.02
CA TYR A 39 4.40 5.99 0.58
C TYR A 39 5.06 7.35 0.81
N ASN A 40 5.31 7.73 2.07
CA ASN A 40 5.85 9.05 2.42
C ASN A 40 5.11 10.23 1.76
N GLY A 41 3.78 10.10 1.62
CA GLY A 41 2.92 11.12 1.00
C GLY A 41 2.87 11.09 -0.54
N VAL A 42 3.65 10.22 -1.20
CA VAL A 42 3.61 10.00 -2.65
C VAL A 42 2.66 8.85 -2.96
N SER A 43 1.75 9.02 -3.93
CA SER A 43 0.83 7.96 -4.34
C SER A 43 1.61 6.76 -4.90
N GLU A 44 1.20 5.53 -4.58
CA GLU A 44 1.75 4.29 -5.16
C GLU A 44 1.77 4.34 -6.69
N ASP A 45 0.77 4.96 -7.30
CA ASP A 45 0.67 5.12 -8.77
C ASP A 45 1.72 6.09 -9.35
N GLU A 46 2.35 6.91 -8.50
CA GLU A 46 3.36 7.91 -8.85
C GLU A 46 4.79 7.47 -8.46
N ILE A 47 4.95 6.30 -7.84
CA ILE A 47 6.27 5.79 -7.46
C ILE A 47 6.98 5.27 -8.72
N GLU A 48 8.01 6.01 -9.14
CA GLU A 48 8.79 5.66 -10.33
C GLU A 48 9.72 4.44 -10.10
N ASP A 49 10.18 4.23 -8.85
CA ASP A 49 11.08 3.14 -8.48
C ASP A 49 10.62 2.41 -7.20
N PRO A 50 9.87 1.30 -7.32
CA PRO A 50 9.37 0.52 -6.18
C PRO A 50 10.47 -0.29 -5.46
N ASP A 51 11.66 -0.41 -6.07
CA ASP A 51 12.84 -1.06 -5.48
C ASP A 51 13.71 -0.09 -4.67
N SER A 52 13.31 1.19 -4.61
CA SER A 52 13.96 2.18 -3.74
C SER A 52 14.01 1.70 -2.29
N ALA A 53 15.17 1.89 -1.67
CA ALA A 53 15.44 1.41 -0.32
C ALA A 53 14.54 2.12 0.70
N THR A 54 13.94 1.35 1.60
CA THR A 54 13.15 1.88 2.72
C THR A 54 13.99 1.97 3.99
N THR A 55 13.64 2.91 4.83
CA THR A 55 14.16 3.17 6.17
C THR A 55 13.09 2.86 7.21
N ASP A 56 13.50 2.77 8.48
CA ASP A 56 12.61 2.59 9.62
C ASP A 56 11.68 3.78 9.89
N ARG A 57 11.89 4.90 9.18
CA ARG A 57 11.10 6.14 9.31
C ARG A 57 10.04 6.29 8.23
N ASP A 58 9.97 5.35 7.29
CA ASP A 58 9.06 5.47 6.17
C ASP A 58 7.63 5.05 6.54
N GLU A 59 6.67 5.81 6.05
CA GLU A 59 5.27 5.67 6.40
C GLU A 59 4.46 5.22 5.19
N ILE A 60 3.64 4.18 5.40
CA ILE A 60 2.63 3.72 4.44
C ILE A 60 1.26 4.16 4.95
N LEU A 61 0.57 4.97 4.16
CA LEU A 61 -0.78 5.43 4.43
C LEU A 61 -1.75 4.78 3.46
N ILE A 62 -2.77 4.11 4.00
CA ILE A 62 -3.82 3.45 3.23
C ILE A 62 -5.14 4.15 3.56
N ILE A 63 -5.79 4.69 2.54
CA ILE A 63 -7.05 5.44 2.69
C ILE A 63 -8.12 4.83 1.78
N GLN A 64 -9.30 4.57 2.35
CA GLN A 64 -10.48 4.33 1.54
C GLN A 64 -11.10 5.68 1.14
N ALA A 65 -11.12 5.96 -0.15
CA ALA A 65 -11.85 7.08 -0.73
C ALA A 65 -13.35 6.75 -0.70
N ILE A 66 -14.02 7.16 0.37
CA ILE A 66 -15.48 7.16 0.42
C ILE A 66 -15.94 8.44 -0.26
N SER A 67 -16.49 8.33 -1.48
CA SER A 67 -17.22 9.45 -2.09
C SER A 67 -18.47 9.70 -1.25
N GLY A 68 -18.42 10.69 -0.37
CA GLY A 68 -19.59 11.20 0.33
C GLY A 68 -20.52 11.85 -0.70
N GLY A 69 -21.64 11.19 -0.99
CA GLY A 69 -22.77 11.82 -1.67
C GLY A 69 -23.54 12.73 -0.73
#